data_AF-A0A4V0I005-F1
#
_entry.id   AF-A0A4V0I005-F1
#
_cell.length_a   1.000
_cell.length_b   1.000
_cell.length_c   1.000
_cell.angle_alpha   90.00
_cell.angle_beta   90.00
_cell.angle_gamma   90.00
#
_symmetry.space_group_name_H-M   'P 1'
#
loop_
_entity.id
_entity.type
_entity.pdbx_description
1 polymer ?
#
loop_
_entity_poly.entity_id
_entity_poly.type
_entity_poly.pdbx_seq_one_letter_code
_entity_poly.pdbx_strand_id
1 'polypeptide(L)'
;MARRPRNAMPGPPPATGGYEFEVIELGPPVYFTPPPEVKVRGSLIPMGDGEGLPYRPAPRTNPRRARLNVPLVVAPDEVAALPKLAREAFVARCAERVPPGSVEPTPQVAAAVAHYLFAAATTDTPLTAQLRCVRRDFNRLRTLARKGNWTDDTPVPPGAFGPLWPEGVAPHWAAEPQKG
;
A
#
# COMPACT_ATOMS: atom_id res chain seq x y z
N MET A 1 2.53 46.45 -13.59
CA MET A 1 2.09 45.11 -13.11
C MET A 1 0.98 45.30 -12.08
N ALA A 2 -0.28 45.09 -12.46
CA ALA A 2 -1.43 45.30 -11.58
C ALA A 2 -1.66 44.07 -10.68
N ARG A 3 -1.70 44.27 -9.36
CA ARG A 3 -1.98 43.20 -8.39
C ARG A 3 -3.46 42.83 -8.43
N ARG A 4 -3.77 41.55 -8.67
CA ARG A 4 -5.14 41.02 -8.60
C ARG A 4 -5.68 41.15 -7.16
N PRO A 5 -6.88 41.70 -6.96
CA PRO A 5 -7.53 41.73 -5.65
C PRO A 5 -7.88 40.30 -5.22
N ARG A 6 -7.55 39.95 -3.96
CA ARG A 6 -7.95 38.68 -3.36
C ARG A 6 -9.40 38.82 -2.89
N ASN A 7 -10.28 38.00 -3.46
CA ASN A 7 -11.65 37.88 -2.96
C ASN A 7 -11.61 37.35 -1.52
N ALA A 8 -12.25 38.08 -0.61
CA ALA A 8 -12.44 37.66 0.77
C ALA A 8 -13.35 36.43 0.80
N MET A 9 -12.92 35.35 1.47
CA MET A 9 -13.78 34.19 1.66
C MET A 9 -14.91 34.53 2.64
N PRO A 10 -16.14 34.07 2.39
CA PRO A 10 -17.25 34.22 3.32
C PRO A 10 -16.92 33.46 4.62
N GLY A 11 -17.10 34.15 5.75
CA GLY A 11 -16.89 33.57 7.07
C GLY A 11 -17.87 32.42 7.35
N PRO A 12 -17.53 31.52 8.28
CA PRO A 12 -18.40 30.42 8.67
C PRO A 12 -19.73 30.97 9.24
N PRO A 13 -20.87 30.31 8.96
CA PRO A 13 -22.15 30.71 9.50
C PRO A 13 -22.15 30.61 11.03
N PRO A 14 -22.89 31.48 11.73
CA PRO A 14 -23.03 31.41 13.18
C PRO A 14 -23.66 30.08 13.59
N ALA A 15 -23.10 29.45 14.62
CA ALA A 15 -23.64 28.22 15.18
C ALA A 15 -25.00 28.52 15.86
N THR A 16 -26.07 27.98 15.29
CA THR A 16 -27.41 28.00 15.88
C THR A 16 -27.43 27.10 17.11
N GLY A 17 -27.14 27.67 18.28
CA GLY A 17 -27.21 26.99 19.57
C GLY A 17 -28.66 26.91 20.06
N GLY A 18 -29.33 25.81 19.74
CA GLY A 18 -30.54 25.36 20.42
C GLY A 18 -30.29 23.97 20.99
N TYR A 19 -30.05 23.89 22.30
CA TYR A 19 -30.05 22.61 23.00
C TYR A 19 -31.48 22.28 23.39
N GLU A 20 -32.10 21.37 22.64
CA GLU A 20 -33.24 20.60 23.12
C GLU A 20 -32.69 19.49 24.02
N PHE A 21 -32.96 19.57 25.32
CA PHE A 21 -32.64 18.50 26.24
C PHE A 21 -33.82 17.51 26.22
N GLU A 22 -33.66 16.44 25.47
CA GLU A 22 -34.55 15.29 25.52
C GLU A 22 -34.30 14.58 26.87
N VAL A 23 -35.32 14.56 27.74
CA VAL A 23 -35.28 13.80 29.00
C VAL A 23 -35.45 12.33 28.64
N ILE A 24 -34.32 11.66 28.37
CA ILE A 24 -34.27 10.23 28.09
C ILE A 24 -34.48 9.49 29.41
N GLU A 25 -35.57 8.73 29.48
CA GLU A 25 -35.88 7.80 30.57
C GLU A 25 -34.76 6.77 30.68
N LEU A 26 -33.97 6.90 31.75
CA LEU A 26 -32.82 6.03 32.02
C LEU A 26 -33.31 4.60 32.23
N GLY A 27 -32.99 3.75 31.26
CA GLY A 27 -33.12 2.31 31.37
C GLY A 27 -32.32 1.73 32.56
N PRO A 28 -32.49 0.43 32.84
CA PRO A 28 -31.97 -0.23 34.05
C PRO A 28 -30.49 0.06 34.28
N PRO A 29 -30.05 0.17 35.56
CA PRO A 29 -28.73 0.63 35.93
C PRO A 29 -27.67 -0.18 35.19
N VAL A 30 -26.99 0.48 34.26
CA VAL A 30 -25.82 -0.06 33.58
C VAL A 30 -24.81 -0.34 34.67
N TYR A 31 -24.60 -1.61 34.99
CA TYR A 31 -23.57 -2.02 35.92
C TYR A 31 -22.27 -1.36 35.47
N PHE A 32 -21.73 -0.54 36.37
CA PHE A 32 -20.47 0.16 36.21
C PHE A 32 -19.38 -0.92 36.14
N THR A 33 -19.13 -1.48 34.96
CA THR A 33 -17.94 -2.29 34.74
C THR A 33 -16.75 -1.36 34.97
N PRO A 34 -15.90 -1.62 35.98
CA PRO A 34 -14.73 -0.80 36.20
C PRO A 34 -13.92 -0.74 34.90
N PRO A 35 -13.41 0.43 34.52
CA PRO A 35 -12.64 0.57 33.30
C PRO A 35 -11.49 -0.45 33.33
N PRO A 36 -11.27 -1.22 32.25
CA PRO A 36 -10.22 -2.21 32.22
C PRO A 36 -8.89 -1.51 32.54
N GLU A 37 -8.05 -2.16 33.35
CA GLU A 37 -6.73 -1.65 33.69
C GLU A 37 -6.02 -1.21 32.41
N VAL A 38 -5.70 0.09 32.33
CA VAL A 38 -4.99 0.67 31.20
C VAL A 38 -3.62 0.03 31.21
N LYS A 39 -3.43 -1.00 30.38
CA LYS A 39 -2.10 -1.56 30.09
C LYS A 39 -1.31 -0.43 29.45
N VAL A 40 -0.51 0.26 30.28
CA VAL A 40 0.40 1.33 29.87
C VAL A 40 1.43 0.70 28.94
N ARG A 41 1.10 0.65 27.65
CA ARG A 41 2.00 0.20 26.59
C ARG A 41 2.93 1.37 26.27
N GLY A 42 3.96 1.50 27.08
CA GLY A 42 5.06 2.44 26.87
C GLY A 42 5.45 3.13 28.16
N SER A 43 6.71 2.99 28.56
CA SER A 43 7.29 3.75 29.66
C SER A 43 6.97 5.23 29.48
N LEU A 44 6.42 5.87 30.52
CA LEU A 44 6.36 7.32 30.62
C LEU A 44 7.78 7.84 30.38
N ILE A 45 7.98 8.56 29.28
CA ILE A 45 9.22 9.28 29.05
C ILE A 45 9.25 10.36 30.14
N PRO A 46 10.24 10.34 31.06
CA PRO A 46 10.32 11.36 32.09
C PRO A 46 10.42 12.73 31.41
N MET A 47 9.48 13.62 31.72
CA MET A 47 9.63 15.03 31.36
C MET A 47 10.73 15.60 32.26
N GLY A 48 11.97 15.50 31.78
CA GLY A 48 13.07 16.27 32.35
C GLY A 48 12.82 17.76 32.17
N ASP A 49 13.35 18.54 33.10
CA ASP A 49 13.01 19.92 33.49
C ASP A 49 13.33 20.98 32.41
N GLY A 50 13.54 20.58 31.17
CA GLY A 50 13.70 21.47 30.02
C GLY A 50 14.98 22.31 30.00
N GLU A 51 15.82 22.29 31.03
CA GLU A 51 17.04 23.09 31.05
C GLU A 51 18.19 22.40 30.30
N GLY A 52 18.44 22.86 29.08
CA GLY A 52 19.77 22.81 28.45
C GLY A 52 20.03 21.70 27.43
N LEU A 53 19.12 20.75 27.21
CA LEU A 53 19.25 19.82 26.09
C LEU A 53 18.48 20.33 24.88
N PRO A 54 19.13 20.56 23.72
CA PRO A 54 18.41 20.90 22.51
C PRO A 54 17.41 19.78 22.23
N TYR A 55 16.12 20.12 22.20
CA TYR A 55 15.05 19.21 21.82
C TYR A 55 15.46 18.52 20.52
N ARG A 56 15.93 17.28 20.63
CA ARG A 56 16.23 16.43 19.49
C ARG A 56 15.00 15.56 19.35
N PRO A 57 14.03 15.91 18.46
CA PRO A 57 12.88 15.05 18.25
C PRO A 57 13.42 13.66 17.96
N ALA A 58 12.94 12.66 18.72
CA ALA A 58 13.32 11.27 18.49
C ALA A 58 13.22 11.04 16.98
N PRO A 59 14.28 10.55 16.31
CA PRO A 59 14.28 10.42 14.87
C PRO A 59 13.04 9.60 14.53
N ARG A 60 12.05 10.25 13.91
CA ARG A 60 10.88 9.57 13.40
C ARG A 60 11.43 8.67 12.31
N THR A 61 11.78 7.44 12.68
CA THR A 61 12.04 6.33 11.78
C THR A 61 10.73 6.10 11.07
N ASN A 62 10.50 6.93 10.05
CA ASN A 62 9.29 6.92 9.28
C ASN A 62 9.27 5.51 8.68
N PRO A 63 8.37 4.60 9.10
CA PRO A 63 8.41 3.21 8.62
C PRO A 63 8.23 3.15 7.09
N ARG A 64 7.76 4.25 6.49
CA ARG A 64 7.75 4.50 5.06
C ARG A 64 9.14 4.55 4.41
N ARG A 65 10.18 5.07 5.07
CA ARG A 65 11.54 5.10 4.51
C ARG A 65 12.21 3.72 4.51
N ALA A 66 11.93 2.87 5.50
CA ALA A 66 12.46 1.51 5.53
C ALA A 66 11.96 0.66 4.34
N ARG A 67 10.82 1.02 3.74
CA ARG A 67 10.27 0.35 2.55
C ARG A 67 10.98 0.72 1.23
N LEU A 68 11.82 1.77 1.22
CA LEU A 68 12.50 2.23 0.00
C LEU A 68 13.65 1.30 -0.45
N ASN A 69 14.14 0.44 0.43
CA ASN A 69 15.25 -0.46 0.11
C ASN A 69 14.80 -1.86 -0.35
N VAL A 70 13.50 -2.09 -0.51
CA VAL A 70 13.01 -3.38 -1.00
C VAL A 70 13.18 -3.40 -2.53
N PRO A 71 13.89 -4.39 -3.11
CA PRO A 71 14.01 -4.52 -4.55
C PRO A 71 12.63 -4.57 -5.21
N LEU A 72 12.44 -3.79 -6.29
CA LEU A 72 11.21 -3.82 -7.08
C LEU A 72 11.07 -5.12 -7.86
N VAL A 73 12.20 -5.66 -8.34
CA VAL A 73 12.26 -6.94 -9.01
C VAL A 73 12.20 -8.04 -7.94
N VAL A 74 11.24 -8.95 -8.09
CA VAL A 74 11.12 -10.12 -7.21
C VAL A 74 12.25 -11.08 -7.51
N ALA A 75 13.02 -11.47 -6.49
CA ALA A 75 14.13 -12.40 -6.68
C ALA A 75 13.61 -13.83 -6.95
N PRO A 76 14.33 -14.66 -7.73
CA PRO A 76 13.89 -16.02 -8.03
C PRO A 76 13.70 -16.87 -6.76
N ASP A 77 14.57 -16.70 -5.76
CA ASP A 77 14.47 -17.41 -4.47
C ASP A 77 13.21 -17.01 -3.68
N GLU A 78 12.77 -15.75 -3.80
CA GLU A 78 11.52 -15.29 -3.18
C GLU A 78 10.29 -15.93 -3.84
N VAL A 79 10.34 -16.15 -5.16
CA VAL A 79 9.27 -16.86 -5.89
C VAL A 79 9.28 -18.34 -5.52
N ALA A 80 10.46 -18.96 -5.43
CA ALA A 80 10.61 -20.38 -5.05
C ALA A 80 10.02 -20.68 -3.67
N ALA A 81 10.07 -19.71 -2.74
CA ALA A 81 9.50 -19.82 -1.41
C ALA A 81 7.95 -19.79 -1.36
N LEU A 82 7.27 -19.47 -2.47
CA LEU A 82 5.81 -19.55 -2.56
C LEU A 82 5.34 -21.00 -2.82
N PRO A 83 4.14 -21.37 -2.35
CA PRO A 83 3.52 -22.63 -2.74
C PRO A 83 3.33 -22.75 -4.26
N LYS A 84 3.34 -23.97 -4.79
CA LYS A 84 3.32 -24.26 -6.23
C LYS A 84 2.19 -23.52 -6.96
N LEU A 85 0.94 -23.66 -6.52
CA LEU A 85 -0.20 -22.99 -7.16
C LEU A 85 -0.13 -21.46 -7.05
N ALA A 86 0.50 -20.93 -6.00
CA ALA A 86 0.74 -19.48 -5.86
C ALA A 86 1.79 -18.97 -6.85
N ARG A 87 2.82 -19.77 -7.16
CA ARG A 87 3.79 -19.45 -8.22
C ARG A 87 3.13 -19.42 -9.59
N GLU A 88 2.33 -20.43 -9.91
CA GLU A 88 1.61 -20.50 -11.19
C GLU A 88 0.65 -19.32 -11.36
N ALA A 89 -0.15 -19.03 -10.34
CA ALA A 89 -1.05 -17.87 -10.34
C ALA A 89 -0.28 -16.54 -10.48
N PHE A 90 0.88 -16.42 -9.83
CA PHE A 90 1.73 -15.23 -9.96
C PHE A 90 2.29 -15.07 -11.38
N VAL A 91 2.77 -16.16 -11.99
CA VAL A 91 3.30 -16.14 -13.37
C VAL A 91 2.18 -15.78 -14.36
N ALA A 92 1.00 -16.40 -14.24
CA ALA A 92 -0.15 -16.07 -15.08
C ALA A 92 -0.52 -14.59 -14.97
N ARG A 93 -0.54 -14.06 -13.74
CA ARG A 93 -0.81 -12.64 -13.47
C ARG A 93 0.25 -11.70 -14.03
N CYS A 94 1.51 -12.11 -14.03
CA CYS A 94 2.60 -11.36 -14.66
C CYS A 94 2.45 -11.33 -16.19
N ALA A 95 2.05 -12.45 -16.81
CA ALA A 95 1.81 -12.51 -18.25
C ALA A 95 0.69 -11.54 -18.70
N GLU A 96 -0.38 -11.41 -17.91
CA GLU A 96 -1.46 -10.41 -18.16
C GLU A 96 -0.98 -8.95 -18.14
N ARG A 97 0.19 -8.66 -17.54
CA ARG A 97 0.76 -7.30 -17.48
C ARG A 97 1.71 -6.99 -18.62
N VAL A 98 2.06 -7.99 -19.43
CA VAL A 98 2.98 -7.84 -20.55
C VAL A 98 2.14 -7.58 -21.81
N PRO A 99 2.46 -6.53 -22.59
CA PRO A 99 1.72 -6.25 -23.81
C PRO A 99 1.85 -7.43 -24.81
N PRO A 100 0.74 -7.83 -25.46
CA PRO A 100 0.79 -8.90 -26.46
C PRO A 100 1.73 -8.51 -27.61
N GLY A 101 2.64 -9.43 -27.98
CA GLY A 101 3.62 -9.19 -29.05
C GLY A 101 4.96 -8.62 -28.59
N SER A 102 5.19 -8.42 -27.29
CA SER A 102 6.53 -8.08 -26.79
C SER A 102 7.45 -9.31 -26.82
N VAL A 103 8.09 -9.52 -27.97
CA VAL A 103 9.38 -10.21 -28.18
C VAL A 103 9.51 -11.64 -27.61
N GLU A 104 9.69 -12.60 -28.52
CA GLU A 104 10.24 -13.93 -28.20
C GLU A 104 11.54 -13.77 -27.38
N PRO A 105 11.59 -14.29 -26.13
CA PRO A 105 12.73 -14.06 -25.25
C PRO A 105 13.94 -14.84 -25.76
N THR A 106 14.76 -14.21 -26.60
CA THR A 106 16.08 -14.73 -26.90
C THR A 106 16.99 -14.57 -25.68
N PRO A 107 17.91 -15.51 -25.42
CA PRO A 107 18.79 -15.46 -24.24
C PRO A 107 19.65 -14.19 -24.18
N GLN A 108 19.97 -13.55 -25.31
CA GLN A 108 20.64 -12.23 -25.32
C GLN A 108 19.74 -11.07 -24.86
N VAL A 109 18.43 -11.11 -25.15
CA VAL A 109 17.48 -10.08 -24.73
C VAL A 109 17.23 -10.17 -23.23
N ALA A 110 17.23 -11.37 -22.64
CA ALA A 110 17.04 -11.56 -21.20
C ALA A 110 18.09 -10.81 -20.34
N ALA A 111 19.37 -10.83 -20.76
CA ALA A 111 20.45 -10.14 -20.05
C ALA A 111 20.36 -8.62 -20.20
N ALA A 112 20.01 -8.12 -21.39
CA ALA A 112 19.83 -6.69 -21.65
C ALA A 112 18.60 -6.12 -20.91
N VAL A 113 17.51 -6.89 -20.84
CA VAL A 113 16.29 -6.53 -20.09
C VAL A 113 16.57 -6.44 -18.60
N ALA A 114 17.38 -7.34 -18.02
CA ALA A 114 17.79 -7.24 -16.62
C ALA A 114 18.54 -5.92 -16.31
N HIS A 115 19.42 -5.49 -17.22
CA HIS A 115 20.18 -4.25 -17.08
C HIS A 115 19.31 -2.99 -17.26
N TYR A 116 18.36 -3.00 -18.20
CA TYR A 116 17.37 -1.94 -18.39
C TYR A 116 16.35 -1.85 -17.25
N LEU A 117 15.95 -2.98 -16.67
CA LEU A 117 15.08 -3.03 -15.48
C LEU A 117 15.75 -2.39 -14.26
N PHE A 118 17.05 -2.63 -14.08
CA PHE A 118 17.84 -1.99 -13.02
C PHE A 118 18.01 -0.48 -13.23
N ALA A 119 18.22 -0.04 -14.48
CA ALA A 119 18.34 1.37 -14.84
C ALA A 119 17.00 2.12 -14.80
N ALA A 120 15.90 1.47 -15.17
CA ALA A 120 14.56 2.05 -15.12
C ALA A 120 14.05 2.16 -13.68
N ALA A 121 14.43 1.25 -12.77
CA ALA A 121 14.03 1.28 -11.37
C ALA A 121 14.45 2.57 -10.61
N THR A 122 15.36 3.36 -11.15
CA THR A 122 15.82 4.64 -10.58
C THR A 122 15.08 5.87 -11.14
N THR A 123 14.28 5.71 -12.20
CA THR A 123 13.47 6.77 -12.83
C THR A 123 11.98 6.42 -12.77
N ASP A 124 11.10 7.43 -12.65
CA ASP A 124 9.65 7.24 -12.56
C ASP A 124 9.07 6.95 -13.97
N THR A 125 9.41 5.78 -14.50
CA THR A 125 9.02 5.32 -15.84
C THR A 125 7.74 4.47 -15.78
N PRO A 126 7.00 4.31 -16.89
CA PRO A 126 5.89 3.35 -16.98
C PRO A 126 6.29 1.92 -16.58
N LEU A 127 7.53 1.52 -16.87
CA LEU A 127 8.08 0.22 -16.49
C LEU A 127 8.22 0.10 -14.96
N THR A 128 8.68 1.16 -14.28
CA THR A 128 8.75 1.21 -12.82
C THR A 128 7.36 1.07 -12.18
N ALA A 129 6.34 1.69 -12.76
CA ALA A 129 4.96 1.52 -12.30
C ALA A 129 4.46 0.08 -12.45
N GLN A 130 4.77 -0.58 -13.57
CA GLN A 130 4.46 -2.00 -13.78
C GLN A 130 5.19 -2.88 -12.75
N LEU A 131 6.49 -2.67 -12.53
CA LEU A 131 7.27 -3.42 -11.54
C LEU A 131 6.75 -3.24 -10.11
N ARG A 132 6.33 -2.01 -9.74
CA ARG A 132 5.68 -1.76 -8.44
C ARG A 132 4.38 -2.57 -8.31
N CYS A 133 3.61 -2.71 -9.38
CA CYS A 133 2.39 -3.51 -9.37
C CYS A 133 2.69 -5.02 -9.25
N VAL A 134 3.70 -5.53 -9.97
CA VAL A 134 4.17 -6.91 -9.83
C VAL A 134 4.63 -7.19 -8.39
N ARG A 135 5.46 -6.30 -7.82
CA ARG A 135 5.93 -6.42 -6.43
C ARG A 135 4.79 -6.37 -5.42
N ARG A 136 3.77 -5.53 -5.66
CA ARG A 136 2.57 -5.45 -4.83
C ARG A 136 1.81 -6.76 -4.84
N ASP A 137 1.60 -7.35 -6.01
CA ASP A 137 0.87 -8.61 -6.17
C ASP A 137 1.61 -9.77 -5.49
N PHE A 138 2.95 -9.84 -5.64
CA PHE A 138 3.79 -10.79 -4.92
C PHE A 138 3.66 -10.65 -3.40
N ASN A 139 3.80 -9.43 -2.88
CA ASN A 139 3.69 -9.16 -1.44
C ASN A 139 2.30 -9.53 -0.90
N ARG A 140 1.26 -9.31 -1.70
CA ARG A 140 -0.12 -9.66 -1.36
C ARG A 140 -0.30 -11.18 -1.28
N LEU A 141 0.16 -11.92 -2.29
CA LEU A 141 0.16 -13.39 -2.26
C LEU A 141 0.90 -13.93 -1.05
N ARG A 142 2.12 -13.44 -0.79
CA ARG A 142 2.91 -13.86 0.36
C ARG A 142 2.19 -13.62 1.68
N THR A 143 1.50 -12.48 1.80
CA THR A 143 0.71 -12.17 3.00
C THR A 143 -0.50 -13.09 3.13
N LEU A 144 -1.23 -13.36 2.04
CA LEU A 144 -2.39 -14.26 2.03
C LEU A 144 -1.99 -15.70 2.31
N ALA A 145 -0.93 -16.20 1.67
CA ALA A 145 -0.41 -17.54 1.88
C ALA A 145 -0.02 -17.77 3.34
N ARG A 146 0.68 -16.79 3.96
CA ARG A 146 1.04 -16.87 5.38
C ARG A 146 -0.17 -16.79 6.31
N LYS A 147 -1.17 -15.97 5.98
CA LYS A 147 -2.38 -15.81 6.80
C LYS A 147 -3.30 -17.03 6.70
N GLY A 148 -3.38 -17.63 5.53
CA GLY A 148 -4.24 -18.78 5.23
C GLY A 148 -3.54 -20.12 5.34
N ASN A 149 -2.27 -20.17 5.77
CA ASN A 149 -1.43 -21.36 5.80
C ASN A 149 -1.48 -22.16 4.48
N TRP A 150 -1.37 -21.46 3.34
CA TRP A 150 -1.47 -22.10 2.04
C TRP A 150 -0.33 -23.10 1.83
N THR A 151 -0.71 -24.30 1.41
CA THR A 151 0.17 -25.37 0.97
C THR A 151 0.25 -25.40 -0.56
N ASP A 152 1.07 -26.31 -1.10
CA ASP A 152 1.18 -26.50 -2.55
C ASP A 152 -0.13 -26.89 -3.22
N ASP A 153 -1.07 -27.49 -2.47
CA ASP A 153 -2.37 -27.94 -2.98
C ASP A 153 -3.51 -26.93 -2.72
N THR A 154 -3.21 -25.80 -2.06
CA THR A 154 -4.24 -24.81 -1.75
C THR A 154 -4.52 -23.94 -2.98
N PRO A 155 -5.75 -23.93 -3.52
CA PRO A 155 -6.08 -23.13 -4.69
C PRO A 155 -6.03 -21.63 -4.34
N VAL A 156 -5.49 -20.83 -5.24
CA VAL A 156 -5.47 -19.37 -5.12
C VAL A 156 -6.84 -18.83 -5.54
N PRO A 157 -7.58 -18.14 -4.67
CA PRO A 157 -8.87 -17.58 -5.05
C PRO A 157 -8.71 -16.50 -6.13
N PRO A 158 -9.62 -16.40 -7.11
CA PRO A 158 -9.49 -15.47 -8.23
C PRO A 158 -9.44 -14.00 -7.78
N GLY A 159 -10.11 -13.66 -6.65
CA GLY A 159 -10.07 -12.34 -6.04
C GLY A 159 -8.80 -12.01 -5.25
N ALA A 160 -7.83 -12.93 -5.14
CA ALA A 160 -6.63 -12.77 -4.30
C ALA A 160 -5.81 -11.54 -4.68
N PHE A 161 -5.74 -11.20 -5.97
CA PHE A 161 -4.92 -10.11 -6.50
C PHE A 161 -5.63 -8.75 -6.49
N GLY A 162 -6.96 -8.74 -6.44
CA GLY A 162 -7.76 -7.53 -6.68
C GLY A 162 -7.67 -7.04 -8.12
N PRO A 163 -7.92 -5.75 -8.39
CA PRO A 163 -7.84 -5.20 -9.75
C PRO A 163 -6.40 -5.27 -10.29
N LEU A 164 -6.27 -5.63 -11.58
CA LEU A 164 -4.99 -5.81 -12.27
C LEU A 164 -4.19 -4.51 -12.29
N TRP A 165 -4.84 -3.40 -12.57
CA TRP A 165 -4.23 -2.08 -12.56
C TRP A 165 -4.75 -1.27 -11.37
N PRO A 166 -3.89 -0.49 -10.70
CA PRO A 166 -4.37 0.57 -9.82
C PRO A 166 -5.29 1.52 -10.61
N GLU A 167 -6.22 2.13 -9.91
CA GLU A 167 -7.14 3.10 -10.51
C GLU A 167 -6.35 4.24 -11.20
N GLY A 168 -6.64 4.48 -12.48
CA GLY A 168 -5.94 5.47 -13.30
C GLY A 168 -4.57 5.06 -13.87
N VAL A 169 -4.13 3.80 -13.69
CA VAL A 169 -2.80 3.32 -14.12
C VAL A 169 -2.88 2.21 -15.19
N ALA A 170 -4.06 1.98 -15.78
CA ALA A 170 -4.19 1.02 -16.87
C ALA A 170 -3.38 1.51 -18.09
N PRO A 171 -2.43 0.71 -18.62
CA PRO A 171 -1.69 1.10 -19.80
C PRO A 171 -2.61 1.12 -21.03
N HIS A 172 -2.26 1.93 -22.04
CA HIS A 172 -3.09 2.14 -23.22
C HIS A 172 -3.47 0.83 -23.95
N TRP A 173 -2.56 -0.14 -24.05
CA TRP A 173 -2.84 -1.44 -24.67
C TRP A 173 -3.83 -2.30 -23.87
N ALA A 174 -3.97 -2.06 -22.56
CA ALA A 174 -4.97 -2.72 -21.71
C ALA A 174 -6.29 -1.94 -21.64
N ALA A 175 -6.31 -0.72 -22.17
CA ALA A 175 -7.50 0.12 -22.24
C ALA A 175 -8.34 -0.15 -23.49
N GLU A 176 -7.80 -0.86 -24.49
CA GLU A 176 -8.58 -1.25 -25.66
C GLU A 176 -9.63 -2.30 -25.26
N PRO A 177 -10.93 -2.03 -25.52
CA PRO A 177 -11.95 -3.04 -25.33
C PRO A 177 -11.64 -4.19 -26.29
N GLN A 178 -11.56 -5.42 -25.78
CA GLN A 178 -11.55 -6.61 -26.63
C GLN A 178 -12.78 -6.51 -27.53
N LYS A 179 -12.55 -6.24 -28.82
CA LYS A 179 -13.60 -6.36 -29.84
C LYS A 179 -13.97 -7.85 -29.87
N GLY A 180 -15.09 -8.18 -29.21
CA GLY A 180 -15.73 -9.48 -29.31
C GLY A 180 -16.31 -9.72 -30.69
#